data_AF-A0A8T7GQZ3-F1
#
_entry.id   AF-A0A8T7GQZ3-F1
#
_cell.length_a   1.000
_cell.length_b   1.000
_cell.length_c   1.000
_cell.angle_alpha   90.00
_cell.angle_beta   90.00
_cell.angle_gamma   90.00
#
_symmetry.space_group_name_H-M   'P 1'
#
loop_
_entity.id
_entity.type
_entity.pdbx_description
1 polymer ?
#
loop_
_entity_poly.entity_id
_entity_poly.type
_entity_poly.pdbx_seq_one_letter_code
_entity_poly.pdbx_strand_id
1 'polypeptide(L)' 'MKRIAEITDGFSGADVSSIVNTAISLVLHEYLEKYPSPEEASKNTADAKVTMHHFEEAVKKVKTQKDVRIDKKVAVSYYR' A
#
# COMPACT_ATOMS: atom_id res chain seq x y z
N MET A 1 -11.89 -1.52 -11.60
CA MET A 1 -12.51 -1.52 -10.26
C MET A 1 -12.90 -2.90 -9.76
N LYS A 2 -13.60 -3.74 -10.54
CA LYS A 2 -14.05 -5.09 -10.10
C LYS A 2 -12.95 -5.93 -9.42
N ARG A 3 -11.76 -6.01 -10.03
CA ARG A 3 -10.60 -6.72 -9.46
C ARG A 3 -10.21 -6.27 -8.06
N ILE A 4 -10.19 -4.95 -7.78
CA ILE A 4 -9.81 -4.44 -6.46
C ILE A 4 -10.85 -4.83 -5.42
N ALA A 5 -12.14 -4.65 -5.75
CA ALA A 5 -13.23 -5.03 -4.87
C ALA A 5 -13.15 -6.52 -4.49
N GLU A 6 -12.85 -7.39 -5.46
CA GLU A 6 -12.67 -8.84 -5.24
C GLU A 6 -11.50 -9.16 -4.31
N ILE A 7 -10.33 -8.54 -4.51
CA ILE A 7 -9.13 -8.84 -3.69
C ILE A 7 -9.13 -8.15 -2.32
N THR A 8 -10.05 -7.21 -2.08
CA THR A 8 -10.25 -6.55 -0.79
C THR A 8 -11.51 -7.04 -0.08
N ASP A 9 -12.12 -8.14 -0.51
CA ASP A 9 -13.25 -8.72 0.22
C ASP A 9 -12.85 -9.08 1.66
N GLY A 10 -13.73 -8.79 2.62
CA GLY A 10 -13.45 -8.96 4.06
C GLY A 10 -12.52 -7.90 4.69
N PHE A 11 -12.12 -6.87 3.95
CA PHE A 11 -11.33 -5.75 4.51
C PHE A 11 -12.24 -4.74 5.20
N SER A 12 -11.80 -4.23 6.35
CA SER A 12 -12.48 -3.13 7.05
C SER A 12 -12.12 -1.78 6.41
N GLY A 13 -12.87 -0.72 6.75
CA GLY A 13 -12.55 0.63 6.29
C GLY A 13 -11.14 1.09 6.68
N ALA A 14 -10.62 0.66 7.83
CA ALA A 14 -9.25 0.95 8.25
C ALA A 14 -8.20 0.26 7.35
N ASP A 15 -8.52 -0.94 6.85
CA ASP A 15 -7.64 -1.65 5.92
C ASP A 15 -7.63 -0.97 4.55
N VAL A 16 -8.78 -0.49 4.07
CA VAL A 16 -8.87 0.29 2.83
C VAL A 16 -8.05 1.58 2.94
N SER A 17 -8.15 2.31 4.06
CA SER A 17 -7.30 3.49 4.32
C SER A 17 -5.82 3.12 4.32
N SER A 18 -5.45 1.99 4.91
CA SER A 18 -4.07 1.49 4.92
C SER A 18 -3.57 1.15 3.52
N ILE A 19 -4.41 0.56 2.66
CA ILE A 19 -4.11 0.30 1.25
C ILE A 19 -3.86 1.61 0.50
N VAL A 20 -4.73 2.60 0.65
CA VAL A 20 -4.59 3.90 -0.04
C VAL A 20 -3.27 4.59 0.37
N ASN A 21 -2.98 4.64 1.67
CA ASN A 21 -1.73 5.23 2.16
C ASN A 21 -0.51 4.48 1.61
N THR A 22 -0.56 3.14 1.59
CA THR A 22 0.53 2.33 1.03
C THR A 22 0.71 2.59 -0.46
N ALA A 23 -0.38 2.69 -1.24
CA ALA A 23 -0.31 3.00 -2.67
C ALA A 23 0.28 4.39 -2.94
N ILE A 24 -0.07 5.39 -2.13
CA ILE A 24 0.52 6.74 -2.20
C ILE A 24 2.02 6.69 -1.88
N SER A 25 2.42 5.96 -0.85
CA SER A 25 3.84 5.80 -0.51
C SER A 25 4.63 5.15 -1.64
N LEU A 26 4.08 4.12 -2.30
CA LEU A 26 4.73 3.49 -3.46
C LEU A 26 4.98 4.51 -4.58
N VAL A 27 3.95 5.29 -4.95
CA VAL A 27 4.09 6.36 -5.94
C VAL A 27 5.17 7.36 -5.53
N LEU A 28 5.18 7.78 -4.27
CA LEU A 28 6.14 8.77 -3.79
C LEU A 28 7.57 8.23 -3.84
N HIS A 29 7.79 6.97 -3.49
CA HIS A 29 9.11 6.33 -3.59
C HIS A 29 9.57 6.27 -5.05
N GLU A 30 8.75 5.72 -5.96
CA GLU A 30 9.07 5.64 -7.39
C GLU A 30 9.33 7.03 -8.00
N TYR A 31 8.52 8.02 -7.60
CA TYR A 31 8.63 9.40 -8.05
C TYR A 31 9.95 10.05 -7.63
N LEU A 32 10.33 9.92 -6.36
CA LEU A 32 11.56 10.49 -5.82
C LEU A 32 12.82 9.74 -6.31
N GLU A 33 12.70 8.44 -6.58
CA GLU A 33 13.77 7.67 -7.24
C GLU A 33 13.99 8.13 -8.69
N LYS A 34 12.90 8.47 -9.40
CA LYS A 34 12.96 8.98 -10.78
C LYS A 34 13.45 10.43 -10.85
N TYR A 35 13.11 11.25 -9.85
CA TYR A 35 13.45 12.68 -9.79
C TYR A 35 14.14 13.02 -8.45
N PRO A 36 15.45 12.74 -8.34
CA PRO A 36 16.18 12.90 -7.08
C PRO A 36 16.42 14.37 -6.69
N SER A 37 16.35 15.30 -7.64
CA SER A 37 16.51 16.74 -7.36
C SER A 37 15.15 17.44 -7.16
N PRO A 38 15.04 18.39 -6.21
CA PRO A 38 13.81 19.15 -6.00
C PRO A 38 13.32 19.92 -7.24
N GLU A 39 14.22 20.44 -8.08
CA GLU A 39 13.83 21.15 -9.30
C GLU A 39 13.22 20.22 -10.36
N GLU A 40 13.79 19.03 -10.56
CA GLU A 40 13.21 18.03 -11.48
C GLU A 40 11.87 17.53 -10.94
N ALA A 41 11.79 17.25 -9.64
CA ALA A 41 10.55 16.86 -8.98
C ALA A 41 9.49 17.97 -9.04
N SER A 42 9.85 19.26 -9.02
CA SER A 42 8.85 20.32 -9.17
C SER A 42 8.31 20.40 -10.61
N LYS A 43 9.15 20.13 -11.61
CA LYS A 43 8.76 20.19 -13.03
C LYS A 43 7.91 19.00 -13.49
N ASN A 44 8.02 17.85 -12.82
CA ASN A 44 7.41 16.59 -13.26
C ASN A 44 6.26 16.10 -12.38
N THR A 45 5.59 16.98 -11.62
CA THR A 45 4.53 16.60 -10.67
C THR A 45 3.39 15.78 -11.27
N ALA A 46 3.14 15.90 -12.58
CA ALA A 46 2.13 15.11 -13.29
C ALA A 46 2.43 13.60 -13.32
N ASP A 47 3.70 13.21 -13.15
CA ASP A 47 4.14 11.81 -13.13
C ASP A 47 3.87 11.13 -11.79
N ALA A 48 3.60 11.89 -10.71
CA ALA A 48 3.21 11.36 -9.40
C ALA A 48 1.75 10.89 -9.40
N LYS A 49 1.43 9.91 -10.25
CA LYS A 49 0.07 9.41 -10.45
C LYS A 49 -0.14 8.03 -9.86
N VAL A 50 -1.17 7.89 -9.04
CA VAL A 50 -1.62 6.57 -8.57
C VAL A 50 -2.25 5.81 -9.73
N THR A 51 -1.74 4.62 -10.02
CA THR A 51 -2.27 3.69 -11.02
C THR A 51 -2.84 2.45 -10.34
N MET A 52 -3.56 1.62 -11.12
CA MET A 52 -4.08 0.34 -10.63
C MET A 52 -2.98 -0.60 -10.13
N HIS A 53 -1.77 -0.52 -10.72
CA HIS A 53 -0.63 -1.31 -10.28
C HIS A 53 -0.26 -1.02 -8.83
N HIS A 54 -0.23 0.26 -8.43
CA HIS A 54 0.10 0.66 -7.05
C HIS A 54 -0.94 0.14 -6.06
N PHE A 55 -2.22 0.11 -6.45
CA PHE A 55 -3.27 -0.50 -5.62
C PHE A 55 -3.09 -2.02 -5.47
N GLU A 56 -2.77 -2.72 -6.55
CA GLU A 56 -2.55 -4.17 -6.50
C GLU A 56 -1.37 -4.53 -5.59
N GLU A 57 -0.26 -3.80 -5.68
CA GLU A 57 0.90 -3.99 -4.81
C GLU A 57 0.61 -3.60 -3.36
N ALA A 58 -0.13 -2.52 -3.14
CA ALA A 58 -0.54 -2.09 -1.81
C ALA A 58 -1.44 -3.14 -1.12
N VAL A 59 -2.42 -3.72 -1.84
CA VAL A 59 -3.28 -4.78 -1.27
C VAL A 59 -2.45 -5.99 -0.87
N LYS A 60 -1.52 -6.45 -1.71
CA LYS A 60 -0.60 -7.56 -1.37
C LYS A 60 0.17 -7.27 -0.09
N LYS A 61 0.78 -6.08 0.02
CA LYS A 61 1.56 -5.67 1.20
C LYS A 61 0.71 -5.62 2.47
N VAL A 62 -0.47 -5.00 2.41
CA VAL A 62 -1.35 -4.88 3.58
C VAL A 62 -1.87 -6.25 4.03
N LYS A 63 -2.24 -7.12 3.08
CA LYS A 63 -2.68 -8.49 3.38
C LYS A 63 -1.59 -9.28 4.11
N THR A 64 -0.37 -9.31 3.57
CA THR A 64 0.78 -9.98 4.21
C THR A 64 1.07 -9.43 5.60
N GLN A 65 1.01 -8.11 5.80
CA GLN A 65 1.22 -7.51 7.12
C GLN A 65 0.13 -7.93 8.12
N LYS A 66 -1.11 -8.06 7.66
CA LYS A 66 -2.23 -8.53 8.48
C LYS A 66 -2.04 -9.98 8.91
N ASP A 67 -1.70 -10.86 7.97
CA ASP A 67 -1.48 -12.27 8.23
C ASP A 67 -0.35 -12.47 9.26
N VAL A 68 0.79 -11.79 9.07
CA VAL A 68 1.92 -11.81 10.03
C VAL A 68 1.52 -11.31 11.42
N ARG A 69 0.64 -10.29 11.52
CA ARG A 69 0.16 -9.78 12.81
C ARG A 69 -0.74 -10.80 13.51
N ILE A 70 -1.56 -11.54 12.76
CA ILE A 70 -2.43 -12.59 13.30
C ILE A 70 -1.58 -13.72 13.86
N ASP A 71 -0.59 -14.21 13.10
CA ASP A 71 0.31 -15.29 13.55
C ASP A 71 1.05 -14.92 14.85
N LYS A 72 1.57 -13.69 14.93
CA LYS A 72 2.20 -13.18 16.15
C LYS A 72 1.23 -13.12 17.33
N LYS A 73 -0.02 -12.69 17.11
CA LYS A 73 -1.05 -12.63 18.16
C LYS A 73 -1.40 -14.03 18.69
N VAL A 74 -1.53 -15.00 17.80
CA VAL A 74 -1.79 -16.40 18.15
C VAL A 74 -0.62 -16.97 18.97
N ALA A 75 0.62 -16.77 18.50
CA ALA A 75 1.81 -17.21 19.22
C ALA A 75 1.88 -16.64 20.64
N VAL A 76 1.71 -15.31 20.81
CA VAL A 76 1.74 -14.66 22.13
C VAL A 76 0.62 -15.17 23.06
N SER A 77 -0.56 -15.48 22.52
CA SER A 77 -1.66 -16.04 23.32
C SER A 77 -1.38 -17.45 23.82
N TYR A 78 -0.57 -18.25 23.11
CA TYR A 78 -0.24 -19.62 23.50
C TYR A 78 0.75 -19.68 24.67
N TYR A 79 1.55 -18.62 24.85
CA TYR A 79 2.54 -18.51 25.93
C TYR A 79 2.01 -17.78 27.19
N ARG A 80 0.71 -17.47 27.26
CA ARG A 80 0.08 -16.79 28.40
C ARG A 80 -0.79 -17.74 29.22
#